data_AF-A0A2D0SWA3-F1
#
_entry.id   AF-A0A2D0SWA3-F1
#
_cell.length_a   1.000
_cell.length_b   1.000
_cell.length_c   1.000
_cell.angle_alpha   90.00
_cell.angle_beta   90.00
_cell.angle_gamma   90.00
#
_symmetry.space_group_name_H-M   'P 1'
#
loop_
_entity.id
_entity.type
_entity.pdbx_description
1 polymer ?
#
loop_
_entity_poly.entity_id
_entity_poly.type
_entity_poly.pdbx_seq_one_letter_code
_entity_poly.pdbx_strand_id
1 'polypeptide(L)'
;MQRREHRYKVLVIGDLGVGKTSIIKRYVHQHFSANYRATIGVDFALKVLNLDQDTIRLQLWDIAGQERFGNMTRVYYRDALGAFVVFDVARSCTFEAVRKWKEDLDDKVSASGGKRVAAVLLANKCDQDRDDTFAKNYGRMEQFCREHGFINWFETSAKENINIDEAVTCLLRHIMASDTELLQTDGMNISPKLDSGRSPPCSACLRP
;
A
#
# COMPACT_ATOMS: atom_id res chain seq x y z
N MET A 1 -3.91 -6.95 -28.15
CA MET A 1 -3.44 -7.23 -26.77
C MET A 1 -4.63 -7.10 -25.84
N GLN A 2 -4.88 -8.08 -24.96
CA GLN A 2 -5.95 -7.97 -23.95
C GLN A 2 -5.47 -7.12 -22.78
N ARG A 3 -6.22 -6.06 -22.48
CA ARG A 3 -6.02 -5.20 -21.30
C ARG A 3 -6.39 -5.98 -20.05
N ARG A 4 -5.47 -6.12 -19.08
CA ARG A 4 -5.75 -6.84 -17.83
C ARG A 4 -6.47 -5.91 -16.85
N GLU A 5 -7.34 -6.49 -16.03
CA GLU A 5 -8.05 -5.76 -14.98
C GLU A 5 -7.52 -6.19 -13.61
N HIS A 6 -7.01 -5.22 -12.84
CA HIS A 6 -6.49 -5.43 -11.49
C HIS A 6 -7.38 -4.77 -10.45
N ARG A 7 -7.49 -5.38 -9.27
CA ARG A 7 -8.21 -4.82 -8.11
C ARG A 7 -7.22 -4.63 -6.97
N TYR A 8 -6.91 -3.37 -6.66
CA TYR A 8 -5.91 -3.06 -5.66
C TYR A 8 -6.54 -2.38 -4.46
N LYS A 9 -6.33 -2.97 -3.28
CA LYS A 9 -6.74 -2.41 -1.99
C LYS A 9 -5.57 -1.64 -1.39
N VAL A 10 -5.78 -0.34 -1.19
CA VAL A 10 -4.82 0.58 -0.59
C VAL A 10 -5.43 1.22 0.65
N LEU A 11 -4.70 1.11 1.76
CA LEU A 11 -5.07 1.73 3.03
C LEU A 11 -4.60 3.19 3.05
N VAL A 12 -5.36 4.06 3.71
CA VAL A 12 -4.92 5.42 4.04
C VAL A 12 -4.99 5.58 5.56
N ILE A 13 -3.83 5.61 6.20
CA ILE A 13 -3.67 5.57 7.66
C ILE A 13 -2.84 6.76 8.16
N GLY A 14 -2.92 7.05 9.46
CA GLY A 14 -2.30 8.22 10.07
C GLY A 14 -3.23 8.90 11.07
N ASP A 15 -2.71 9.88 11.80
CA ASP A 15 -3.42 10.51 12.92
C ASP A 15 -4.68 11.28 12.52
N LEU A 16 -5.45 11.69 13.53
CA LEU A 16 -6.62 12.53 13.35
C LEU A 16 -6.24 13.88 12.72
N GLY A 17 -7.00 14.33 11.73
CA GLY A 17 -6.85 15.66 11.13
C GLY A 17 -5.64 15.83 10.21
N VAL A 18 -4.87 14.77 9.91
CA VAL A 18 -3.70 14.85 8.99
C VAL A 18 -4.11 15.04 7.52
N GLY A 19 -5.38 14.78 7.17
CA GLY A 19 -5.94 15.05 5.85
C GLY A 19 -6.17 13.84 4.94
N LYS A 20 -6.18 12.63 5.49
CA LYS A 20 -6.45 11.35 4.77
C LYS A 20 -7.69 11.41 3.89
N THR A 21 -8.85 11.72 4.48
CA THR A 21 -10.12 11.89 3.77
C THR A 21 -10.05 12.97 2.69
N SER A 22 -9.34 14.07 2.95
CA SER A 22 -9.21 15.17 1.99
C SER A 22 -8.35 14.77 0.78
N ILE A 23 -7.26 14.01 0.99
CA ILE A 23 -6.45 13.45 -0.10
C ILE A 23 -7.30 12.53 -0.97
N ILE A 24 -8.07 11.62 -0.36
CA ILE A 24 -8.94 10.70 -1.09
C ILE A 24 -9.99 11.47 -1.89
N LYS A 25 -10.68 12.44 -1.26
CA LYS A 25 -11.69 13.27 -1.94
C LYS A 25 -11.08 14.10 -3.06
N ARG A 26 -9.88 14.64 -2.88
CA ARG A 26 -9.16 15.36 -3.92
C ARG A 26 -8.86 14.44 -5.11
N TYR A 27 -8.26 13.29 -4.87
CA TYR A 27 -7.88 12.35 -5.92
C TYR A 27 -9.10 11.78 -6.69
N VAL A 28 -10.14 11.41 -5.96
CA VAL A 28 -11.31 10.74 -6.53
C VAL A 28 -12.27 11.73 -7.18
N HIS A 29 -12.61 12.81 -6.49
CA HIS A 29 -13.67 13.75 -6.86
C HIS A 29 -13.19 15.13 -7.31
N GLN A 30 -11.87 15.38 -7.32
CA GLN A 30 -11.29 16.70 -7.62
C GLN A 30 -11.88 17.81 -6.75
N HIS A 31 -12.20 17.45 -5.50
CA HIS A 31 -12.87 18.33 -4.55
C HIS A 31 -12.10 18.42 -3.24
N PHE A 32 -12.05 19.62 -2.68
CA PHE A 32 -11.52 19.91 -1.36
C PHE A 32 -12.51 20.75 -0.57
N SER A 33 -12.64 20.46 0.72
CA SER A 33 -13.39 21.26 1.68
C SER A 33 -12.54 21.49 2.92
N ALA A 34 -12.47 22.74 3.37
CA ALA A 34 -11.79 23.11 4.62
C ALA A 34 -12.59 22.67 5.86
N ASN A 35 -13.87 22.33 5.70
CA ASN A 35 -14.73 21.91 6.80
C ASN A 35 -14.31 20.52 7.27
N TYR A 36 -13.63 20.49 8.42
CA TYR A 36 -13.22 19.24 9.04
C TYR A 36 -14.44 18.44 9.52
N ARG A 37 -14.54 17.19 9.07
CA ARG A 37 -15.45 16.18 9.59
C ARG A 37 -14.64 14.93 9.90
N ALA A 38 -14.67 14.49 11.15
CA ALA A 38 -13.99 13.27 11.54
C ALA A 38 -14.61 12.05 10.86
N THR A 39 -13.78 11.19 10.29
CA THR A 39 -14.19 9.86 9.81
C THR A 39 -14.60 9.01 11.01
N ILE A 40 -15.77 8.37 10.95
CA ILE A 40 -16.26 7.44 11.96
C ILE A 40 -15.96 6.03 11.46
N GLY A 41 -15.07 5.31 12.14
CA GLY A 41 -14.65 3.96 11.73
C GLY A 41 -13.84 3.97 10.43
N VAL A 42 -14.46 3.54 9.34
CA VAL A 42 -13.82 3.41 8.01
C VAL A 42 -14.72 3.96 6.93
N ASP A 43 -14.13 4.64 5.95
CA ASP A 43 -14.80 5.07 4.72
C ASP A 43 -14.10 4.47 3.49
N PHE A 44 -14.80 4.37 2.38
CA PHE A 44 -14.34 3.71 1.16
C PHE A 44 -14.56 4.59 -0.06
N ALA A 45 -13.54 4.68 -0.91
CA ALA A 45 -13.66 5.28 -2.23
C ALA A 45 -13.08 4.37 -3.32
N LEU A 46 -13.74 4.35 -4.48
CA LEU A 46 -13.29 3.62 -5.66
C LEU A 46 -12.80 4.61 -6.73
N LYS A 47 -11.61 4.36 -7.27
CA LYS A 47 -11.11 5.02 -8.48
C LYS A 47 -10.78 3.97 -9.53
N VAL A 48 -11.30 4.13 -10.73
CA VAL A 48 -10.84 3.37 -11.90
C VAL A 48 -9.84 4.23 -12.65
N LEU A 49 -8.65 3.71 -12.89
CA LEU A 49 -7.62 4.36 -13.70
C LEU A 49 -7.01 3.38 -14.70
N ASN A 50 -6.49 3.92 -15.79
CA ASN A 50 -5.69 3.16 -16.74
C ASN A 50 -4.23 3.50 -16.49
N LEU A 51 -3.42 2.49 -16.15
CA LEU A 51 -1.99 2.62 -15.95
C LEU A 51 -1.31 1.72 -16.99
N ASP A 52 -0.58 2.34 -17.91
CA ASP A 52 0.01 1.69 -19.08
C ASP A 52 -1.04 0.94 -19.92
N GLN A 53 -0.96 -0.39 -20.01
CA GLN A 53 -1.90 -1.23 -20.76
C GLN A 53 -3.03 -1.82 -19.90
N ASP A 54 -2.99 -1.59 -18.58
CA ASP A 54 -3.86 -2.26 -17.62
C ASP A 54 -4.88 -1.29 -17.01
N THR A 55 -6.04 -1.84 -16.60
CA THR A 55 -7.07 -1.09 -15.87
C THR A 55 -7.01 -1.48 -14.40
N ILE A 56 -6.82 -0.49 -13.54
CA ILE A 56 -6.76 -0.68 -12.09
C ILE A 56 -8.07 -0.15 -11.48
N ARG A 57 -8.77 -1.02 -10.77
CA ARG A 57 -9.83 -0.66 -9.83
C ARG A 57 -9.21 -0.47 -8.44
N LEU A 58 -8.82 0.77 -8.16
CA LEU A 58 -8.20 1.17 -6.91
C LEU A 58 -9.27 1.41 -5.84
N GLN A 59 -9.17 0.62 -4.77
CA GLN A 59 -9.97 0.74 -3.55
C GLN A 59 -9.17 1.49 -2.49
N LEU A 60 -9.61 2.69 -2.15
CA LEU A 60 -9.01 3.52 -1.09
C LEU A 60 -9.82 3.36 0.19
N TRP A 61 -9.16 2.85 1.23
CA TRP A 61 -9.75 2.62 2.54
C TRP A 61 -9.29 3.70 3.52
N ASP A 62 -10.16 4.69 3.79
CA ASP A 62 -9.91 5.77 4.76
C ASP A 62 -10.13 5.25 6.18
N ILE A 63 -9.04 4.99 6.90
CA ILE A 63 -9.13 4.49 8.28
C ILE A 63 -9.14 5.69 9.23
N ALA A 64 -10.14 5.81 10.09
CA ALA A 64 -10.16 6.92 11.04
C ALA A 64 -8.93 6.87 11.96
N GLY A 65 -8.35 8.04 12.26
CA GLY A 65 -7.10 8.12 13.02
C GLY A 65 -7.19 7.60 14.47
N GLN A 66 -8.41 7.44 14.99
CA GLN A 66 -8.67 6.89 16.32
C GLN A 66 -8.75 5.36 16.31
N GLU A 67 -8.99 4.75 15.15
CA GLU A 67 -9.23 3.31 15.01
C GLU A 67 -7.97 2.47 15.14
N ARG A 68 -6.78 3.07 15.28
CA ARG A 68 -5.51 2.34 15.44
C ARG A 68 -5.57 1.24 16.50
N PHE A 69 -6.27 1.52 17.60
CA PHE A 69 -6.43 0.63 18.76
C PHE A 69 -7.72 -0.21 18.72
N GLY A 70 -8.53 -0.07 17.66
CA GLY A 70 -9.79 -0.78 17.51
C GLY A 70 -9.57 -2.26 17.21
N ASN A 71 -10.40 -3.12 17.82
CA ASN A 71 -10.38 -4.57 17.57
C ASN A 71 -10.65 -4.94 16.10
N MET A 72 -11.32 -4.05 15.35
CA MET A 72 -11.68 -4.27 13.94
C MET A 72 -10.54 -4.00 12.96
N THR A 73 -9.44 -3.38 13.37
CA THR A 73 -8.40 -2.92 12.44
C THR A 73 -7.76 -4.04 11.62
N ARG A 74 -7.64 -5.25 12.19
CA ARG A 74 -7.13 -6.42 11.47
C ARG A 74 -7.99 -6.76 10.25
N VAL A 75 -9.30 -6.62 10.37
CA VAL A 75 -10.25 -6.87 9.27
C VAL A 75 -10.05 -5.85 8.15
N TYR A 76 -9.81 -4.58 8.51
CA TYR A 76 -9.59 -3.53 7.53
C TYR A 76 -8.27 -3.71 6.77
N TYR A 77 -7.22 -4.19 7.43
CA TYR A 77 -5.89 -4.31 6.82
C TYR A 77 -5.70 -5.58 5.98
N ARG A 78 -6.56 -6.59 6.19
CA ARG A 78 -6.51 -7.84 5.44
C ARG A 78 -6.55 -7.59 3.94
N ASP A 79 -5.69 -8.30 3.20
CA ASP A 79 -5.56 -8.25 1.73
C ASP A 79 -5.18 -6.88 1.16
N ALA A 80 -4.68 -5.95 1.99
CA ALA A 80 -4.10 -4.70 1.50
C ALA A 80 -2.79 -4.98 0.74
N LEU A 81 -2.65 -4.36 -0.44
CA LEU A 81 -1.44 -4.44 -1.27
C LEU A 81 -0.55 -3.21 -1.11
N GLY A 82 -1.17 -2.07 -0.77
CA GLY A 82 -0.46 -0.82 -0.51
C GLY A 82 -1.03 -0.04 0.67
N ALA A 83 -0.25 0.92 1.14
CA ALA A 83 -0.68 1.88 2.15
C ALA A 83 -0.07 3.26 1.92
N PHE A 84 -0.88 4.29 2.16
CA PHE A 84 -0.41 5.64 2.43
C PHE A 84 -0.41 5.87 3.93
N VAL A 85 0.75 6.24 4.48
CA VAL A 85 0.86 6.71 5.86
C VAL A 85 0.99 8.23 5.81
N VAL A 86 0.03 8.93 6.38
CA VAL A 86 -0.12 10.39 6.21
C VAL A 86 0.18 11.09 7.53
N PHE A 87 0.99 12.14 7.46
CA PHE A 87 1.17 13.07 8.56
C PHE A 87 0.96 14.52 8.09
N ASP A 88 0.86 15.42 9.05
CA ASP A 88 0.64 16.85 8.83
C ASP A 88 1.96 17.59 9.06
N VAL A 89 2.48 18.25 8.02
CA VAL A 89 3.77 18.97 8.11
C VAL A 89 3.74 20.10 9.14
N ALA A 90 2.58 20.68 9.42
CA ALA A 90 2.44 21.72 10.43
C ALA A 90 2.38 21.16 11.87
N ARG A 91 2.34 19.83 12.05
CA ARG A 91 2.20 19.17 13.36
C ARG A 91 3.19 18.02 13.54
N SER A 92 4.35 18.32 14.11
CA SER A 92 5.45 17.36 14.34
C SER A 92 5.06 16.08 15.08
N CYS A 93 4.13 16.16 16.04
CA CYS A 93 3.64 14.98 16.77
C CYS A 93 3.02 13.92 15.84
N THR A 94 2.43 14.34 14.72
CA THR A 94 1.84 13.42 13.74
C THR A 94 2.90 12.69 12.93
N PHE A 95 4.08 13.28 12.74
CA PHE A 95 5.24 12.61 12.14
C PHE A 95 5.82 11.56 13.09
N GLU A 96 5.95 11.88 14.37
CA GLU A 96 6.40 10.91 15.39
C GLU A 96 5.47 9.68 15.47
N ALA A 97 4.18 9.87 15.21
CA ALA A 97 3.19 8.79 15.15
C ALA A 97 3.32 7.89 13.90
N VAL A 98 4.02 8.32 12.84
CA VAL A 98 4.16 7.54 11.58
C VAL A 98 4.79 6.18 11.84
N ARG A 99 5.86 6.11 12.65
CA ARG A 99 6.52 4.84 13.00
C ARG A 99 5.52 3.84 13.60
N LYS A 100 4.76 4.34 14.55
CA LYS A 100 3.69 3.66 15.27
C LYS A 100 2.59 3.15 14.33
N TRP A 101 2.23 3.90 13.29
CA TRP A 101 1.29 3.47 12.25
C TRP A 101 1.90 2.42 11.30
N LYS A 102 3.19 2.55 11.00
CA LYS A 102 3.91 1.60 10.13
C LYS A 102 4.09 0.24 10.77
N GLU A 103 4.48 0.21 12.05
CA GLU A 103 4.57 -1.01 12.86
C GLU A 103 3.20 -1.71 12.91
N ASP A 104 2.14 -0.95 13.18
CA ASP A 104 0.77 -1.47 13.23
C ASP A 104 0.31 -2.08 11.89
N LEU A 105 0.68 -1.45 10.77
CA LEU A 105 0.43 -1.98 9.42
C LEU A 105 1.16 -3.31 9.21
N ASP A 106 2.45 -3.33 9.49
CA ASP A 106 3.31 -4.50 9.25
C ASP A 106 2.87 -5.69 10.11
N ASP A 107 2.56 -5.46 11.39
CA ASP A 107 2.14 -6.50 12.33
C ASP A 107 0.81 -7.14 11.91
N LYS A 108 -0.19 -6.31 11.57
CA LYS A 108 -1.54 -6.79 11.24
C LYS A 108 -1.59 -7.52 9.89
N VAL A 109 -0.77 -7.11 8.93
CA VAL A 109 -0.71 -7.79 7.62
C VAL A 109 0.07 -9.09 7.72
N SER A 110 1.21 -9.09 8.42
CA SER A 110 2.01 -10.30 8.64
C SER A 110 1.21 -11.37 9.41
N ALA A 111 0.46 -10.97 10.44
CA ALA A 111 -0.41 -11.87 11.19
C ALA A 111 -1.54 -12.49 10.36
N SER A 112 -1.88 -11.90 9.21
CA SER A 112 -2.91 -12.41 8.30
C SER A 112 -2.34 -13.34 7.23
N GLY A 113 -1.04 -13.69 7.29
CA GLY A 113 -0.34 -14.46 6.26
C GLY A 113 -0.09 -13.67 4.97
N GLY A 114 -0.25 -12.35 5.02
CA GLY A 114 -0.05 -11.46 3.88
C GLY A 114 1.42 -11.17 3.61
N LYS A 115 1.73 -10.81 2.36
CA LYS A 115 3.05 -10.27 1.98
C LYS A 115 3.22 -8.86 2.55
N ARG A 116 4.47 -8.40 2.62
CA ARG A 116 4.79 -7.04 3.06
C ARG A 116 4.05 -6.02 2.17
N VAL A 117 3.32 -5.10 2.80
CA VAL A 117 2.56 -4.05 2.11
C VAL A 117 3.50 -2.96 1.62
N ALA A 118 3.35 -2.57 0.35
CA ALA A 118 4.08 -1.42 -0.18
C ALA A 118 3.57 -0.13 0.50
N ALA A 119 4.44 0.63 1.15
CA ALA A 119 4.04 1.81 1.91
C ALA A 119 4.71 3.08 1.38
N VAL A 120 3.92 4.12 1.11
CA VAL A 120 4.39 5.46 0.77
C VAL A 120 4.04 6.43 1.90
N LEU A 121 4.99 7.27 2.27
CA LEU A 121 4.82 8.30 3.30
C LEU A 121 4.35 9.61 2.67
N LEU A 122 3.27 10.19 3.18
CA LEU A 122 2.73 11.47 2.70
C LEU A 122 2.90 12.57 3.76
N ALA A 123 3.74 13.55 3.43
CA ALA A 123 3.91 14.79 4.18
C ALA A 123 2.84 15.79 3.70
N ASN A 124 1.63 15.70 4.25
CA ASN A 124 0.49 16.45 3.75
C ASN A 124 0.40 17.85 4.35
N LYS A 125 -0.33 18.73 3.65
CA LYS A 125 -0.51 20.17 3.93
C LYS A 125 0.77 20.97 3.71
N CYS A 126 1.59 20.60 2.74
CA CYS A 126 2.79 21.38 2.37
C CYS A 126 2.46 22.83 1.98
N ASP A 127 1.22 23.13 1.58
CA ASP A 127 0.73 24.51 1.38
C ASP A 127 0.76 25.38 2.65
N GLN A 128 0.93 24.77 3.83
CA GLN A 128 0.99 25.43 5.13
C GLN A 128 2.42 25.53 5.69
N ASP A 129 3.40 24.87 5.07
CA ASP A 129 4.80 24.95 5.50
C ASP A 129 5.41 26.28 5.03
N ARG A 130 5.20 27.33 5.82
CA ARG A 130 5.64 28.70 5.49
C ARG A 130 7.15 28.91 5.64
N ASP A 131 7.81 28.06 6.42
CA ASP A 131 9.25 28.19 6.74
C ASP A 131 10.13 27.17 5.99
N ASP A 132 9.51 26.39 5.10
CA ASP A 132 10.17 25.37 4.27
C ASP A 132 10.96 24.38 5.13
N THR A 133 10.42 24.09 6.33
CA THR A 133 11.14 23.39 7.39
C THR A 133 11.32 21.91 7.02
N PHE A 134 10.37 21.35 6.29
CA PHE A 134 10.45 19.99 5.76
C PHE A 134 11.30 19.90 4.48
N ALA A 135 11.20 20.86 3.56
CA ALA A 135 12.00 20.88 2.33
C ALA A 135 13.52 20.93 2.60
N LYS A 136 13.95 21.56 3.70
CA LYS A 136 15.36 21.57 4.14
C LYS A 136 15.86 20.23 4.69
N ASN A 137 14.98 19.27 4.96
CA ASN A 137 15.29 18.00 5.61
C ASN A 137 15.05 16.78 4.72
N TYR A 138 15.20 16.93 3.39
CA TYR A 138 15.03 15.86 2.41
C TYR A 138 15.84 14.59 2.78
N GLY A 139 17.10 14.74 3.18
CA GLY A 139 17.96 13.61 3.59
C GLY A 139 17.46 12.88 4.84
N ARG A 140 16.85 13.59 5.80
CA ARG A 140 16.23 12.97 6.98
C ARG A 140 15.02 12.13 6.59
N MET A 141 14.22 12.60 5.64
CA MET A 141 13.03 11.89 5.16
C MET A 141 13.41 10.63 4.39
N GLU A 142 14.42 10.70 3.52
CA GLU A 142 14.95 9.52 2.83
C GLU A 142 15.51 8.48 3.81
N GLN A 143 16.29 8.93 4.80
CA GLN A 143 16.81 8.06 5.84
C GLN A 143 15.67 7.39 6.62
N PHE A 144 14.68 8.17 7.06
CA PHE A 144 13.51 7.65 7.78
C PHE A 144 12.74 6.62 6.94
N CYS A 145 12.55 6.90 5.65
CA CYS A 145 11.87 5.97 4.74
C CYS A 145 12.62 4.64 4.63
N ARG A 146 13.94 4.70 4.43
CA ARG A 146 14.79 3.51 4.36
C ARG A 146 14.78 2.70 5.65
N GLU A 147 14.90 3.37 6.80
CA GLU A 147 14.92 2.74 8.12
C GLU A 147 13.59 2.03 8.45
N HIS A 148 12.46 2.62 8.06
CA HIS A 148 11.12 2.10 8.37
C HIS A 148 10.44 1.35 7.22
N GLY A 149 11.14 1.13 6.10
CA GLY A 149 10.66 0.34 4.98
C GLY A 149 9.53 0.99 4.20
N PHE A 150 9.58 2.30 4.01
CA PHE A 150 8.78 3.01 3.02
C PHE A 150 9.47 3.00 1.67
N ILE A 151 8.71 2.82 0.59
CA ILE A 151 9.26 2.77 -0.77
C ILE A 151 9.65 4.17 -1.27
N ASN A 152 8.92 5.20 -0.83
CA ASN A 152 9.16 6.59 -1.15
C ASN A 152 8.33 7.51 -0.22
N TRP A 153 8.56 8.82 -0.33
CA TRP A 153 7.74 9.84 0.32
C TRP A 153 7.44 11.01 -0.62
N PHE A 154 6.36 11.72 -0.34
CA PHE A 154 5.93 12.89 -1.11
C PHE A 154 5.41 14.00 -0.20
N GLU A 155 5.80 15.23 -0.48
CA GLU A 155 5.09 16.41 0.02
C GLU A 155 3.78 16.54 -0.74
N THR A 156 2.66 16.59 -0.04
CA THR A 156 1.34 16.62 -0.67
C THR A 156 0.49 17.76 -0.15
N SER A 157 -0.41 18.24 -1.00
CA SER A 157 -1.47 19.14 -0.58
C SER A 157 -2.80 18.70 -1.19
N ALA A 158 -3.71 18.23 -0.36
CA ALA A 158 -5.11 18.03 -0.76
C ALA A 158 -5.79 19.34 -1.18
N LYS A 159 -5.35 20.47 -0.63
CA LYS A 159 -5.92 21.78 -0.91
C LYS A 159 -5.52 22.25 -2.30
N GLU A 160 -4.22 22.31 -2.56
CA GLU A 160 -3.61 22.84 -3.80
C GLU A 160 -3.39 21.76 -4.88
N ASN A 161 -3.77 20.50 -4.61
CA ASN A 161 -3.58 19.34 -5.48
C ASN A 161 -2.11 19.08 -5.86
N ILE A 162 -1.24 19.06 -4.86
CA ILE A 162 0.22 18.87 -5.05
C ILE A 162 0.57 17.40 -4.80
N ASN A 163 1.26 16.77 -5.76
CA ASN A 163 1.91 15.43 -5.72
C ASN A 163 1.01 14.23 -5.36
N ILE A 164 -0.32 14.39 -5.37
CA ILE A 164 -1.24 13.29 -5.01
C ILE A 164 -1.25 12.22 -6.10
N ASP A 165 -1.35 12.63 -7.36
CA ASP A 165 -1.34 11.71 -8.51
C ASP A 165 0.01 10.99 -8.64
N GLU A 166 1.11 11.70 -8.38
CA GLU A 166 2.48 11.19 -8.39
C GLU A 166 2.69 10.13 -7.29
N ALA A 167 2.23 10.42 -6.07
CA ALA A 167 2.31 9.46 -4.97
C ALA A 167 1.49 8.20 -5.25
N VAL A 168 0.27 8.35 -5.80
CA VAL A 168 -0.56 7.21 -6.22
C VAL A 168 0.11 6.40 -7.31
N THR A 169 0.59 7.06 -8.35
CA THR A 169 1.27 6.38 -9.47
C THR A 169 2.52 5.64 -9.00
N CYS A 170 3.31 6.23 -8.10
CA CYS A 170 4.49 5.58 -7.50
C CYS A 170 4.12 4.29 -6.78
N LEU A 171 3.10 4.34 -5.91
CA LEU A 171 2.64 3.17 -5.17
C LEU A 171 2.11 2.07 -6.11
N LEU A 172 1.27 2.44 -7.08
CA LEU A 172 0.65 1.48 -7.98
C LEU A 172 1.67 0.78 -8.88
N ARG A 173 2.66 1.52 -9.40
CA ARG A 173 3.75 0.92 -10.18
C ARG A 173 4.56 -0.08 -9.37
N HIS A 174 4.82 0.22 -8.10
CA HIS A 174 5.52 -0.71 -7.22
C HIS A 174 4.71 -1.99 -6.99
N ILE A 175 3.40 -1.87 -6.73
CA ILE A 175 2.51 -3.02 -6.57
C ILE A 175 2.46 -3.87 -7.85
N MET A 176 2.32 -3.24 -9.03
CA MET A 176 2.28 -3.95 -10.31
C MET A 176 3.57 -4.71 -10.62
N ALA A 177 4.73 -4.11 -10.30
CA ALA A 177 6.03 -4.76 -10.47
C ALA A 177 6.12 -6.03 -9.61
N SER A 178 5.75 -5.93 -8.33
CA SER A 178 5.73 -7.07 -7.41
C SER A 178 4.72 -8.16 -7.83
N ASP A 179 3.56 -7.78 -8.36
CA ASP A 179 2.55 -8.73 -8.88
C ASP A 179 3.06 -9.47 -10.12
N THR A 180 3.81 -8.78 -10.99
CA THR A 180 4.37 -9.35 -12.22
C THR A 180 5.49 -10.36 -11.93
N GLU A 181 6.37 -10.07 -10.97
CA GLU A 181 7.44 -10.99 -10.56
C GLU A 181 6.88 -12.32 -10.03
N LEU A 182 5.77 -12.27 -9.28
CA LEU A 182 5.12 -13.46 -8.74
C LEU A 182 4.56 -14.38 -9.83
N LEU A 183 3.91 -13.78 -10.83
CA LEU A 183 3.38 -14.52 -11.98
C LEU A 183 4.48 -15.19 -12.80
N GLN A 184 5.68 -14.63 -12.84
CA GLN A 184 6.83 -15.24 -13.52
C GLN A 184 7.43 -16.40 -12.72
N THR A 185 7.46 -16.31 -11.39
CA THR A 185 7.98 -17.39 -10.53
C THR A 185 7.08 -18.64 -10.52
N ASP A 186 5.76 -18.46 -10.58
CA ASP A 186 4.82 -19.59 -10.65
C ASP A 186 4.81 -20.28 -12.03
N GLY A 187 5.25 -19.58 -13.09
CA GLY A 187 5.35 -20.12 -14.45
C GLY A 187 6.58 -20.99 -14.74
N MET A 188 7.60 -21.00 -13.89
CA MET A 188 8.84 -21.76 -14.10
C MET A 188 8.88 -23.12 -13.38
N ASN A 189 7.82 -23.54 -12.70
CA ASN A 189 7.84 -24.75 -11.86
C ASN A 189 6.93 -25.89 -12.36
N ILE A 190 6.91 -26.14 -13.68
CA ILE A 190 6.33 -27.38 -14.23
C ILE A 190 7.25 -27.98 -15.30
N SER A 191 8.01 -29.00 -14.90
CA SER A 191 8.50 -30.04 -15.80
C SER A 191 8.52 -31.36 -15.03
N PRO A 192 7.54 -32.25 -15.23
CA PRO A 192 7.65 -33.61 -14.74
C PRO A 192 8.65 -34.36 -15.64
N LYS A 193 9.76 -34.81 -15.07
CA LYS A 193 10.57 -35.87 -15.71
C LYS A 193 9.76 -37.17 -15.64
N LEU A 194 9.02 -37.43 -16.70
CA LEU A 194 8.51 -38.75 -17.04
C LEU A 194 9.65 -39.47 -17.77
N ASP A 195 10.25 -40.50 -17.15
CA ASP A 195 10.89 -41.56 -17.95
C ASP A 195 10.18 -42.90 -17.68
N SER A 196 9.96 -43.52 -18.82
CA SER A 196 9.16 -44.66 -19.21
C SER A 196 9.62 -45.99 -18.60
N GLY A 197 8.64 -46.85 -18.36
CA GLY A 197 8.81 -48.11 -17.66
C GLY A 197 9.49 -49.23 -18.46
N ARG A 198 9.96 -50.22 -17.69
CA ARG A 198 10.02 -51.64 -18.09
C ARG A 198 9.74 -52.51 -16.86
N SER A 199 8.77 -53.40 -16.99
CA SER A 199 8.53 -54.56 -16.11
C SER A 199 8.04 -55.72 -16.99
N PRO A 200 8.07 -56.99 -16.53
CA PRO A 200 9.21 -57.82 -16.14
C PRO A 200 9.26 -59.10 -17.03
N PRO A 201 9.88 -60.22 -16.63
CA PRO A 201 9.05 -61.22 -15.95
C PRO A 201 9.72 -61.95 -14.78
N CYS A 202 8.85 -62.54 -13.96
CA CYS A 202 9.10 -63.33 -12.77
C CYS A 202 9.13 -64.82 -13.13
N SER A 203 10.13 -65.55 -12.63
CA SER A 203 10.19 -67.02 -12.49
C SER A 203 11.56 -67.35 -11.86
N ALA A 204 11.78 -68.25 -10.91
CA ALA A 204 10.97 -69.12 -10.07
C ALA A 204 11.87 -69.60 -8.90
N CYS A 205 11.23 -70.07 -7.84
CA CYS A 205 11.65 -70.99 -6.76
C CYS A 205 13.09 -71.57 -6.75
N LEU A 206 13.75 -71.55 -5.59
CA LEU A 206 14.04 -72.74 -4.75
C LEU A 206 15.07 -72.40 -3.65
N ARG A 207 14.69 -72.67 -2.39
CA ARG A 207 15.59 -72.96 -1.25
C ARG A 207 16.10 -74.41 -1.37
N PRO A 208 17.18 -74.78 -0.69
CA PRO A 208 17.09 -75.20 0.72
C PRO A 208 17.69 -74.20 1.71
#